data_AF-A0A7C6RT76-F1
#
_entry.id   AF-A0A7C6RT76-F1
#
_cell.length_a   1.000
_cell.length_b   1.000
_cell.length_c   1.000
_cell.angle_alpha   90.00
_cell.angle_beta   90.00
_cell.angle_gamma   90.00
#
_symmetry.space_group_name_H-M   'P 1'
#
loop_
_entity.id
_entity.type
_entity.pdbx_description
1 polymer ?
#
loop_
_entity_poly.entity_id
_entity_poly.type
_entity_poly.pdbx_seq_one_letter_code
_entity_poly.pdbx_strand_id
1 'polypeptide(L)'
;MKLWAAMLVVMVLIVLGGYYLESSILKTTDQISRTLNEVKESVRSDQWSAAERSTQKLDERWSACKGVWGPFIHNDDLETVTSHLARLRAFLEAQDKGAALAEITSIERQLVQLRQQEVLSLQNVL
;
A
#
# COMPACT_ATOMS: atom_id res chain seq x y z
N MET A 1 23.97 -10.54 34.11
CA MET A 1 23.54 -9.13 33.92
C MET A 1 23.62 -8.66 32.46
N LYS A 2 24.75 -8.82 31.75
CA LYS A 2 24.89 -8.38 30.33
C LYS A 2 23.91 -9.04 29.35
N LEU A 3 23.62 -10.34 29.51
CA LEU A 3 22.67 -11.09 28.66
C LEU A 3 21.22 -10.60 28.82
N TRP A 4 20.81 -10.26 30.04
CA TRP A 4 19.47 -9.74 30.32
C TRP A 4 19.27 -8.33 29.74
N ALA A 5 20.29 -7.47 29.83
CA ALA A 5 20.27 -6.16 29.18
C ALA A 5 20.22 -6.29 27.66
N ALA A 6 20.99 -7.20 27.05
CA ALA A 6 20.95 -7.45 25.61
C ALA A 6 19.57 -7.98 25.16
N MET A 7 18.98 -8.91 25.92
CA MET A 7 17.65 -9.45 25.62
C MET A 7 16.55 -8.38 25.73
N LEU A 8 16.65 -7.48 26.71
CA LEU A 8 15.75 -6.35 26.87
C LEU A 8 15.88 -5.34 25.71
N VAL A 9 17.11 -5.07 25.25
CA VAL A 9 17.36 -4.21 24.09
C VAL A 9 16.76 -4.82 22.81
N VAL A 10 16.91 -6.12 22.59
CA VAL A 10 16.31 -6.82 21.44
C VAL A 10 14.79 -6.77 21.50
N MET A 11 14.19 -6.99 22.68
CA MET A 11 12.75 -6.91 22.88
C MET A 11 12.21 -5.51 22.56
N VAL A 12 12.88 -4.46 23.04
CA VAL A 12 12.51 -3.07 22.75
C VAL A 12 12.63 -2.76 21.26
N LEU A 13 13.66 -3.27 20.57
CA LEU A 13 13.81 -3.12 19.13
C LEU A 13 12.68 -3.79 18.34
N ILE A 14 12.23 -4.98 18.76
CA ILE A 14 11.12 -5.68 18.12
C ILE A 14 9.80 -4.90 18.29
N VAL A 15 9.51 -4.41 19.51
CA VAL A 15 8.28 -3.66 19.78
C VAL A 15 8.27 -2.32 19.03
N LEU A 16 9.39 -1.59 19.04
CA LEU A 16 9.52 -0.34 18.29
C LEU A 16 9.43 -0.56 16.77
N GLY A 17 10.02 -1.66 16.27
CA GLY A 17 9.93 -2.07 14.87
C GLY A 17 8.50 -2.35 14.44
N GLY A 18 7.75 -3.12 15.25
CA GLY A 18 6.34 -3.41 15.00
C GLY A 18 5.47 -2.14 14.98
N TYR A 19 5.65 -1.26 15.97
CA TYR A 19 4.91 0.01 16.03
C TYR A 19 5.24 0.95 14.85
N TYR A 20 6.51 1.00 14.43
CA TYR A 20 6.93 1.79 13.27
C TYR A 20 6.31 1.25 11.97
N LEU A 21 6.27 -0.07 11.82
CA LEU A 21 5.69 -0.75 10.67
C LEU A 21 4.17 -0.46 10.58
N GLU A 22 3.45 -0.59 11.69
CA GLU A 22 2.01 -0.29 11.77
C GLU A 22 1.70 1.14 11.33
N SER A 23 2.42 2.11 11.92
CA SER A 23 2.24 3.53 11.60
C SER A 23 2.55 3.83 10.14
N SER A 24 3.54 3.15 9.57
CA SER A 24 3.90 3.27 8.15
C SER A 24 2.81 2.70 7.25
N ILE A 25 2.25 1.53 7.58
CA ILE A 25 1.16 0.90 6.82
C ILE A 25 -0.08 1.78 6.80
N LEU A 26 -0.53 2.29 7.96
CA LEU A 26 -1.70 3.17 8.02
C LEU A 26 -1.51 4.44 7.19
N LYS A 27 -0.37 5.13 7.36
CA LYS A 27 -0.10 6.39 6.65
C LYS A 27 0.00 6.18 5.15
N THR A 28 0.73 5.16 4.70
CA THR A 28 0.88 4.87 3.28
C THR A 28 -0.45 4.48 2.66
N THR A 29 -1.22 3.59 3.29
CA THR A 29 -2.51 3.15 2.75
C THR A 29 -3.47 4.33 2.61
N ASP A 30 -3.50 5.25 3.58
CA ASP A 30 -4.34 6.46 3.49
C ASP A 30 -3.87 7.40 2.37
N GLN A 31 -2.54 7.60 2.24
CA GLN A 31 -1.98 8.40 1.15
C GLN A 31 -2.29 7.80 -0.23
N ILE A 32 -2.15 6.49 -0.38
CA ILE A 32 -2.47 5.78 -1.61
C ILE A 32 -3.95 5.92 -1.93
N SER A 33 -4.84 5.69 -0.97
CA SER A 33 -6.29 5.86 -1.17
C SER A 33 -6.65 7.28 -1.61
N ARG A 34 -6.00 8.31 -1.04
CA ARG A 34 -6.21 9.70 -1.48
C ARG A 34 -5.76 9.92 -2.92
N THR A 35 -4.56 9.46 -3.29
CA THR A 35 -4.07 9.56 -4.66
C THR A 35 -4.94 8.75 -5.63
N LEU A 36 -5.44 7.57 -5.24
CA LEU A 36 -6.40 6.81 -6.04
C LEU A 36 -7.68 7.58 -6.32
N ASN A 37 -8.16 8.35 -5.33
CA ASN A 37 -9.35 9.17 -5.49
C ASN A 37 -9.09 10.35 -6.45
N GLU A 38 -7.89 10.92 -6.44
CA GLU A 38 -7.45 11.91 -7.44
C GLU A 38 -7.37 11.31 -8.85
N VAL A 39 -6.87 10.06 -8.99
CA VAL A 39 -6.88 9.33 -10.26
C VAL A 39 -8.33 9.09 -10.71
N LYS A 40 -9.21 8.65 -9.80
CA LYS A 40 -10.64 8.40 -10.06
C LYS A 40 -11.32 9.65 -10.60
N GLU A 41 -11.07 10.82 -10.00
CA GLU A 41 -11.64 12.10 -10.44
C GLU A 41 -11.06 12.55 -11.78
N SER A 42 -9.76 12.34 -11.99
CA SER A 42 -9.08 12.64 -13.25
C SER A 42 -9.63 11.79 -14.40
N VAL A 43 -9.86 10.49 -14.16
CA VAL A 43 -10.52 9.56 -15.10
C VAL A 43 -11.97 9.97 -15.37
N ARG A 44 -12.71 10.41 -14.35
CA ARG A 44 -14.08 10.92 -14.51
C ARG A 44 -14.15 12.17 -15.36
N SER A 45 -13.15 13.05 -15.24
CA SER A 45 -13.03 14.29 -15.99
C SER A 45 -12.31 14.13 -17.34
N ASP A 46 -12.03 12.88 -17.77
CA ASP A 46 -11.32 12.55 -19.01
C ASP A 46 -9.90 13.18 -19.11
N GLN A 47 -9.31 13.49 -17.95
CA GLN A 47 -7.95 14.04 -17.81
C GLN A 47 -6.91 12.91 -17.74
N TRP A 48 -6.80 12.13 -18.82
CA TRP A 48 -5.96 10.92 -18.90
C TRP A 48 -4.49 11.18 -18.55
N SER A 49 -3.91 12.26 -19.08
CA SER A 49 -2.51 12.61 -18.78
C SER A 49 -2.26 12.95 -17.31
N ALA A 50 -3.27 13.49 -16.61
CA ALA A 50 -3.19 13.73 -15.18
C ALA A 50 -3.32 12.41 -14.40
N ALA A 51 -4.25 11.55 -14.80
CA ALA A 51 -4.45 10.22 -14.22
C ALA A 51 -3.21 9.34 -14.35
N GLU A 52 -2.54 9.33 -15.50
CA GLU A 52 -1.28 8.59 -15.72
C GLU A 52 -0.16 9.09 -14.83
N ARG A 53 0.06 10.42 -14.76
CA ARG A 53 1.10 11.00 -13.89
C ARG A 53 0.85 10.69 -12.42
N SER A 54 -0.39 10.77 -11.98
CA SER A 54 -0.77 10.42 -10.60
C SER A 54 -0.58 8.93 -10.33
N THR A 55 -0.93 8.07 -11.29
CA THR A 55 -0.72 6.61 -11.19
C THR A 55 0.76 6.23 -11.19
N GLN A 56 1.61 6.92 -11.96
CA GLN A 56 3.05 6.70 -11.94
C GLN A 56 3.67 7.07 -10.58
N LYS A 57 3.32 8.24 -10.03
CA LYS A 57 3.77 8.64 -8.68
C LYS A 57 3.32 7.64 -7.61
N LEU A 58 2.13 7.09 -7.79
CA LEU A 58 1.58 6.08 -6.91
C LEU A 58 2.39 4.77 -6.99
N ASP A 59 2.74 4.31 -8.18
CA ASP A 59 3.55 3.12 -8.40
C ASP A 59 4.96 3.24 -7.80
N GLU A 60 5.60 4.40 -7.96
CA GLU A 60 6.90 4.70 -7.34
C GLU A 60 6.84 4.63 -5.79
N ARG A 61 5.79 5.22 -5.20
CA ARG A 61 5.56 5.17 -3.74
C ARG A 61 5.26 3.75 -3.27
N TRP A 62 4.45 3.01 -4.02
CA TRP A 62 4.13 1.62 -3.71
C TRP A 62 5.39 0.75 -3.72
N SER A 63 6.24 0.89 -4.74
CA SER A 63 7.51 0.17 -4.86
C SER A 63 8.46 0.45 -3.68
N ALA A 64 8.59 1.72 -3.28
CA ALA A 64 9.35 2.10 -2.10
C ALA A 64 8.80 1.45 -0.82
N CYS A 65 7.48 1.38 -0.67
CA CYS A 65 6.86 0.74 0.48
C CYS A 65 6.99 -0.78 0.47
N LYS A 66 6.84 -1.42 -0.69
CA LYS A 66 7.06 -2.86 -0.87
C LYS A 66 8.45 -3.27 -0.38
N GLY A 67 9.48 -2.45 -0.64
CA GLY A 67 10.84 -2.72 -0.14
C GLY A 67 10.95 -2.70 1.39
N VAL A 68 10.21 -1.82 2.06
CA VAL A 68 10.20 -1.73 3.53
C VAL A 68 9.33 -2.82 4.16
N TRP A 69 8.23 -3.18 3.51
CA TRP A 69 7.24 -4.13 4.02
C TRP A 69 7.54 -5.58 3.68
N GLY A 70 8.29 -5.86 2.60
CA GLY A 70 8.58 -7.21 2.13
C GLY A 70 9.16 -8.20 3.16
N PRO A 71 9.94 -7.77 4.17
CA PRO A 71 10.37 -8.66 5.25
C PRO A 71 9.27 -9.03 6.27
N PHE A 72 8.18 -8.28 6.33
CA PHE A 72 7.15 -8.37 7.36
C PHE A 72 5.77 -8.80 6.83
N ILE A 73 5.44 -8.43 5.59
CA ILE A 73 4.17 -8.74 4.91
C ILE A 73 4.42 -9.84 3.89
N HIS A 74 3.42 -10.72 3.69
CA HIS A 74 3.48 -11.73 2.63
C HIS A 74 3.65 -11.07 1.25
N ASN A 75 4.64 -11.54 0.49
CA ASN A 75 4.92 -11.01 -0.85
C ASN A 75 3.70 -11.13 -1.78
N ASP A 76 2.87 -12.17 -1.66
CA ASP A 76 1.68 -12.38 -2.49
C ASP A 76 0.67 -11.23 -2.39
N ASP A 77 0.44 -10.69 -1.18
CA ASP A 77 -0.48 -9.57 -0.98
C ASP A 77 0.06 -8.29 -1.62
N LEU A 78 1.38 -8.06 -1.49
CA LEU A 78 2.05 -6.92 -2.09
C LEU A 78 2.10 -7.01 -3.62
N GLU A 79 2.32 -8.21 -4.16
CA GLU A 79 2.30 -8.48 -5.60
C GLU A 79 0.91 -8.34 -6.20
N THR A 80 -0.12 -8.71 -5.46
CA THR A 80 -1.51 -8.55 -5.90
C THR A 80 -1.80 -7.08 -6.19
N VAL A 81 -1.52 -6.17 -5.25
CA VAL A 81 -1.72 -4.72 -5.45
C VAL A 81 -0.86 -4.18 -6.60
N THR A 82 0.40 -4.63 -6.72
CA THR A 82 1.27 -4.28 -7.87
C THR A 82 0.62 -4.69 -9.20
N SER A 83 0.03 -5.88 -9.28
CA SER A 83 -0.66 -6.36 -10.49
C SER A 83 -1.85 -5.47 -10.86
N HIS A 84 -2.65 -5.07 -9.87
CA HIS A 84 -3.78 -4.17 -10.10
C HIS A 84 -3.35 -2.76 -10.52
N LEU A 85 -2.25 -2.23 -9.97
CA LEU A 85 -1.68 -0.94 -10.41
C LEU A 85 -1.19 -1.01 -11.86
N ALA A 86 -0.55 -2.10 -12.25
CA ALA A 86 -0.12 -2.32 -13.63
C ALA A 86 -1.31 -2.40 -14.60
N ARG A 87 -2.39 -3.07 -14.21
CA ARG A 87 -3.64 -3.13 -14.98
C ARG A 87 -4.30 -1.76 -15.09
N LEU A 88 -4.37 -1.02 -14.00
CA LEU A 88 -4.90 0.35 -13.99
C LEU A 88 -4.16 1.21 -15.01
N ARG A 89 -2.82 1.14 -15.01
CA ARG A 89 -2.00 1.85 -16.00
C ARG A 89 -2.36 1.46 -17.44
N ALA A 90 -2.48 0.16 -17.73
CA ALA A 90 -2.89 -0.30 -19.05
C ALA A 90 -4.29 0.22 -19.47
N PHE A 91 -5.24 0.29 -18.54
CA PHE A 91 -6.57 0.85 -18.81
C PHE A 91 -6.55 2.37 -19.01
N LEU A 92 -5.68 3.10 -18.31
CA LEU A 92 -5.46 4.52 -18.54
C LEU A 92 -4.85 4.79 -19.92
N GLU A 93 -3.86 4.00 -20.32
CA GLU A 93 -3.23 4.08 -21.65
C GLU A 93 -4.25 3.75 -22.77
N ALA A 94 -5.14 2.78 -22.52
CA ALA A 94 -6.24 2.42 -23.41
C ALA A 94 -7.42 3.41 -23.35
N GLN A 95 -7.39 4.39 -22.44
CA GLN A 95 -8.48 5.35 -22.15
C GLN A 95 -9.83 4.65 -21.85
N ASP A 96 -9.78 3.45 -21.28
CA ASP A 96 -10.97 2.71 -20.87
C ASP A 96 -11.42 3.17 -19.49
N LYS A 97 -12.35 4.12 -19.48
CA LYS A 97 -12.94 4.71 -18.28
C LYS A 97 -13.59 3.67 -17.37
N GLY A 98 -14.32 2.72 -17.97
CA GLY A 98 -15.07 1.71 -17.22
C GLY A 98 -14.11 0.77 -16.50
N ALA A 99 -13.13 0.23 -17.24
CA ALA A 99 -12.14 -0.66 -16.69
C ALA A 99 -11.23 0.03 -15.66
N ALA A 100 -10.78 1.27 -15.93
CA ALA A 100 -9.97 2.03 -14.98
C ALA A 100 -10.70 2.26 -13.65
N LEU A 101 -11.98 2.66 -13.67
CA LEU A 101 -12.76 2.88 -12.45
C LEU A 101 -13.00 1.58 -11.66
N ALA A 102 -13.25 0.47 -12.37
CA ALA A 102 -13.40 -0.85 -11.75
C ALA A 102 -12.09 -1.30 -11.08
N GLU A 103 -10.95 -1.06 -11.72
CA GLU A 103 -9.64 -1.43 -11.20
C GLU A 103 -9.26 -0.58 -9.98
N ILE A 104 -9.50 0.73 -10.02
CA ILE A 104 -9.32 1.64 -8.86
C ILE A 104 -10.12 1.14 -7.65
N THR A 105 -11.37 0.72 -7.86
CA THR A 105 -12.22 0.18 -6.78
C THR A 105 -11.67 -1.15 -6.23
N SER A 106 -11.05 -1.96 -7.09
CA SER A 106 -10.43 -3.23 -6.68
C SER A 106 -9.17 -3.00 -5.83
N ILE A 107 -8.33 -2.03 -6.23
CA ILE A 107 -7.16 -1.60 -5.45
C ILE A 107 -7.58 -1.04 -4.09
N GLU A 108 -8.61 -0.17 -4.03
CA GLU A 108 -9.16 0.34 -2.77
C GLU A 108 -9.56 -0.81 -1.82
N ARG A 109 -10.23 -1.84 -2.34
CA ARG A 109 -10.65 -2.99 -1.55
C ARG A 109 -9.46 -3.78 -1.01
N GLN A 110 -8.45 -4.03 -1.84
CA GLN A 110 -7.24 -4.74 -1.41
C GLN A 110 -6.46 -3.98 -0.36
N LEU A 111 -6.34 -2.66 -0.51
CA LEU A 111 -5.70 -1.80 0.48
C LEU A 111 -6.42 -1.83 1.83
N VAL A 112 -7.76 -1.91 1.82
CA VAL A 112 -8.55 -2.09 3.05
C VAL A 112 -8.31 -3.48 3.65
N GLN A 113 -8.28 -4.53 2.85
CA GLN A 113 -8.00 -5.89 3.33
C GLN A 113 -6.59 -6.00 3.92
N LEU A 114 -5.58 -5.50 3.21
CA LEU A 114 -4.20 -5.44 3.67
C LEU A 114 -4.10 -4.71 5.01
N ARG A 115 -4.75 -3.54 5.12
CA ARG A 115 -4.81 -2.78 6.38
C ARG A 115 -5.47 -3.58 7.50
N GLN A 116 -6.60 -4.23 7.23
CA GLN A 116 -7.32 -5.01 8.24
C GLN A 116 -6.51 -6.23 8.69
N GLN A 117 -5.88 -6.95 7.77
CA GLN A 117 -5.06 -8.12 8.08
C GLN A 117 -3.83 -7.74 8.91
N GLU A 118 -3.13 -6.66 8.55
CA GLU A 118 -1.96 -6.21 9.30
C GLU A 118 -2.30 -5.59 10.67
N VAL A 119 -3.37 -4.80 10.76
CA VAL A 119 -3.84 -4.29 12.06
C VAL A 119 -4.28 -5.42 12.98
N LEU A 120 -4.95 -6.44 12.45
CA LEU A 120 -5.34 -7.63 13.22
C LEU A 120 -4.13 -8.49 13.61
N SER A 121 -3.14 -8.66 12.72
CA SER A 121 -1.94 -9.45 13.02
C SER A 121 -1.16 -8.83 14.19
N LEU A 122 -1.02 -7.50 14.19
CA LEU A 122 -0.31 -6.77 15.23
C LEU A 122 -1.10 -6.71 16.54
N GLN A 123 -2.43 -6.52 16.48
CA GLN A 123 -3.28 -6.61 17.69
C GLN A 123 -3.27 -8.00 18.32
N ASN A 124 -3.09 -9.06 17.54
CA ASN A 124 -3.13 -10.43 18.05
C ASN A 124 -1.77 -10.91 18.61
N VAL A 125 -0.70 -10.15 18.36
CA VAL A 125 0.66 -10.42 18.85
C VAL A 125 1.01 -9.59 20.09
N LEU A 126 0.30 -8.47 20.34
CA LEU A 126 0.55 -7.51 21.42
C LEU A 126 -0.24 -7.82 22.69
#